data_AF-A0A0U5GVY9-F1
#
_entry.id   AF-A0A0U5GVY9-F1
#
_cell.length_a   1.000
_cell.length_b   1.000
_cell.length_c   1.000
_cell.angle_alpha   90.00
_cell.angle_beta   90.00
_cell.angle_gamma   90.00
#
_symmetry.space_group_name_H-M   'P 1'
#
loop_
_entity.id
_entity.type
_entity.pdbx_description
1 polymer ?
#
loop_
_entity_poly.entity_id
_entity_poly.type
_entity_poly.pdbx_seq_one_letter_code
_entity_poly.pdbx_strand_id
1 'polypeptide(L)'
;MTTVAQRRDLAGLVKRVYIHPYLLESLGATDHPREGFNPSCRREYITDKEACLELRAFAASIRVAKPRKPRTGDFLSLLLAALPNLDRCSFQLAPYNDDIVRAARLSAAGVTELPLRTLDISQRTGWIQSDSLSFENCVRALFNVAFHLETLNLHACHVVQPKTYAPFLANLKYLRMTLDRSPSSRLEVLLSSCTSLRSFTYESAVYQYSTYRSEENFRLHHAVEYLHHSRETLESVHLDLRLRGRPRPGTHEPATAIPSFRNFPAMKKLLVNLQEFKTLPLADVKILPEFLPPNIGFLQLPGEIDECHVDRPREREIPVLSGLAEAIAQGGFPKLKEIQCDDFLGPPDVEVITSRLAAVGVAVGYRTWPSTTFTLDDTKWSDLPTMFSPPAGYENEIGYSIPFPDENEPDL
;
A
#
# COMPACT_ATOMS: atom_id res chain seq x y z
N MET A 1 -3.34 -18.96 22.37
CA MET A 1 -2.09 -19.74 22.19
C MET A 1 -2.22 -21.18 22.64
N THR A 2 -2.82 -21.44 23.79
CA THR A 2 -3.00 -22.78 24.37
C THR A 2 -3.59 -23.78 23.37
N THR A 3 -4.64 -23.40 22.63
CA THR A 3 -5.23 -24.23 21.58
C THR A 3 -4.22 -24.55 20.46
N VAL A 4 -3.51 -23.56 19.93
CA VAL A 4 -2.49 -23.76 18.88
C VAL A 4 -1.36 -24.68 19.34
N ALA A 5 -0.94 -24.56 20.61
CA ALA A 5 0.11 -25.39 21.18
C ALA A 5 -0.32 -26.84 21.45
N GLN A 6 -1.51 -27.02 22.01
CA GLN A 6 -1.97 -28.31 22.52
C GLN A 6 -2.73 -29.12 21.47
N ARG A 7 -3.32 -28.45 20.47
CA ARG A 7 -4.12 -29.07 19.41
C ARG A 7 -3.47 -28.82 18.05
N ARG A 8 -2.36 -29.55 17.80
CA ARG A 8 -1.64 -29.48 16.51
C ARG A 8 -2.51 -29.87 15.32
N ASP A 9 -3.50 -30.73 15.56
CA ASP A 9 -4.55 -31.08 14.60
C ASP A 9 -5.34 -29.84 14.16
N LEU A 10 -5.74 -28.99 15.12
CA LEU A 10 -6.45 -27.74 14.82
C LEU A 10 -5.52 -26.67 14.25
N ALA A 11 -4.29 -26.56 14.76
CA ALA A 11 -3.29 -25.63 14.25
C ALA A 11 -2.98 -25.88 12.76
N GLY A 12 -2.95 -27.16 12.34
CA GLY A 12 -2.81 -27.53 10.93
C GLY A 12 -4.00 -27.13 10.05
N LEU A 13 -5.16 -26.78 10.61
CA LEU A 13 -6.31 -26.29 9.83
C LEU A 13 -6.28 -24.77 9.61
N VAL A 14 -5.44 -24.06 10.35
CA VAL A 14 -5.36 -22.59 10.28
C VAL A 14 -4.61 -22.18 9.02
N LYS A 15 -5.33 -21.52 8.11
CA LYS A 15 -4.76 -20.96 6.87
C LYS A 15 -4.57 -19.46 6.91
N ARG A 16 -5.27 -18.76 7.80
CA ARG A 16 -5.26 -17.29 7.86
C ARG A 16 -5.18 -16.84 9.31
N VAL A 17 -4.35 -15.84 9.59
CA VAL A 17 -4.28 -15.21 10.91
C VAL A 17 -4.16 -13.70 10.76
N TYR A 18 -4.99 -13.00 11.53
CA TYR A 18 -4.89 -11.56 11.77
C TYR A 18 -4.35 -11.31 13.17
N ILE A 19 -3.35 -10.44 13.29
CA ILE A 19 -2.70 -10.12 14.56
C ILE A 19 -3.00 -8.66 14.91
N HIS A 20 -3.83 -8.50 15.93
CA HIS A 20 -4.27 -7.20 16.43
C HIS A 20 -3.12 -6.44 17.14
N PRO A 21 -2.99 -5.11 16.97
CA PRO A 21 -1.88 -4.31 17.52
C PRO A 21 -1.76 -4.42 19.05
N TYR A 22 -2.89 -4.41 19.77
CA TYR A 22 -2.89 -4.56 21.23
C TYR A 22 -2.24 -5.85 21.74
N LEU A 23 -2.24 -6.94 20.95
CA LEU A 23 -1.51 -8.15 21.33
C LEU A 23 0.00 -7.92 21.31
N LEU A 24 0.47 -7.05 20.42
CA LEU A 24 1.88 -6.75 20.19
C LEU A 24 2.41 -5.66 21.12
N GLU A 25 1.57 -4.67 21.47
CA GLU A 25 1.89 -3.59 22.41
C GLU A 25 2.16 -4.12 23.85
N SER A 26 1.45 -5.17 24.27
CA SER A 26 1.59 -5.79 25.60
C SER A 26 2.94 -6.45 25.88
N LEU A 27 3.76 -6.70 24.86
CA LEU A 27 5.03 -7.43 24.96
C LEU A 27 6.27 -6.55 24.72
N GLY A 28 6.06 -5.24 24.57
CA GLY A 28 7.11 -4.29 24.15
C GLY A 28 7.13 -2.94 24.87
N ALA A 29 6.16 -2.63 25.73
CA ALA A 29 6.14 -1.37 26.46
C ALA A 29 7.33 -1.29 27.43
N THR A 30 8.31 -0.45 27.10
CA THR A 30 9.19 0.18 28.10
C THR A 30 8.35 1.06 29.01
N ASP A 31 8.79 1.28 30.25
CA ASP A 31 8.10 1.92 31.40
C ASP A 31 7.54 3.35 31.19
N HIS A 32 7.26 3.78 29.96
CA HIS A 32 6.56 5.02 29.71
C HIS A 32 5.10 4.89 30.14
N PRO A 33 4.64 5.68 31.13
CA PRO A 33 3.24 5.71 31.50
C PRO A 33 2.41 6.09 30.27
N ARG A 34 1.34 5.34 30.05
CA ARG A 34 0.37 5.55 28.98
C ARG A 34 -0.40 6.85 29.25
N GLU A 35 0.20 8.01 28.98
CA GLU A 35 -0.53 9.27 28.96
C GLU A 35 -1.58 9.21 27.84
N GLY A 36 -2.84 9.52 28.16
CA GLY A 36 -3.96 9.51 27.21
C GLY A 36 -4.92 8.32 27.31
N PHE A 37 -4.53 7.19 27.91
CA PHE A 37 -5.43 6.03 28.03
C PHE A 37 -6.45 6.19 29.16
N ASN A 38 -7.74 6.26 28.80
CA ASN A 38 -8.85 6.31 29.75
C ASN A 38 -8.81 5.07 30.70
N PRO A 39 -8.57 5.27 32.02
CA PRO A 39 -8.45 4.18 32.98
C PRO A 39 -9.74 3.37 33.17
N SER A 40 -10.88 3.83 32.65
CA SER A 40 -12.15 3.11 32.70
C SER A 40 -12.28 2.00 31.64
N CYS A 41 -11.42 1.96 30.61
CA CYS A 41 -11.27 0.83 29.68
C CYS A 41 -10.27 -0.23 30.19
N ARG A 42 -10.20 -0.44 31.51
CA ARG A 42 -9.50 -1.55 32.16
C ARG A 42 -10.26 -2.88 32.00
N ARG A 43 -10.59 -3.27 30.78
CA ARG A 43 -10.88 -4.68 30.51
C ARG A 43 -9.56 -5.44 30.69
N GLU A 44 -9.55 -6.38 31.63
CA GLU A 44 -8.58 -7.45 31.88
C GLU A 44 -7.45 -7.55 30.85
N TYR A 45 -6.45 -6.68 30.96
CA TYR A 45 -5.22 -6.82 30.17
C TYR A 45 -4.42 -7.96 30.77
N ILE A 46 -3.95 -8.88 29.93
CA ILE A 46 -2.94 -9.87 30.32
C ILE A 46 -1.73 -9.08 30.81
N THR A 47 -1.31 -9.31 32.05
CA THR A 47 -0.12 -8.67 32.59
C THR A 47 1.12 -9.16 31.85
N ASP A 48 2.19 -8.36 31.78
CA ASP A 48 3.47 -8.79 31.19
C ASP A 48 3.96 -10.12 31.77
N LYS A 49 3.71 -10.35 33.06
CA LYS A 49 4.05 -11.60 33.75
C LYS A 49 3.24 -12.78 33.24
N GLU A 50 1.92 -12.64 33.08
CA GLU A 50 1.05 -13.67 32.50
C GLU A 50 1.41 -13.94 31.04
N ALA A 51 1.63 -12.89 30.24
CA ALA A 51 2.04 -13.02 28.85
C ALA A 51 3.39 -13.74 28.73
N CYS A 52 4.35 -13.42 29.60
CA CYS A 52 5.64 -14.10 29.69
C CYS A 52 5.49 -15.59 30.07
N LEU A 53 4.62 -15.91 31.02
CA LEU A 53 4.36 -17.29 31.45
C LEU A 53 3.75 -18.12 30.33
N GLU A 54 2.71 -17.59 29.68
CA GLU A 54 2.06 -18.22 28.53
C GLU A 54 3.04 -18.44 27.37
N LEU A 55 3.88 -17.45 27.04
CA LEU A 55 4.89 -17.59 25.99
C LEU A 55 5.94 -18.64 26.30
N ARG A 56 6.35 -18.78 27.56
CA ARG A 56 7.30 -19.82 27.98
C ARG A 56 6.65 -21.21 27.95
N ALA A 57 5.39 -21.32 28.34
CA ALA A 57 4.63 -22.56 28.23
C ALA A 57 4.46 -22.96 26.76
N PHE A 58 4.11 -22.00 25.90
CA PHE A 58 3.99 -22.16 24.47
C PHE A 58 5.31 -22.62 23.83
N ALA A 59 6.41 -21.91 24.09
CA ALA A 59 7.74 -22.29 23.60
C ALA A 59 8.13 -23.72 24.00
N ALA A 60 7.85 -24.12 25.25
CA ALA A 60 8.11 -25.48 25.72
C ALA A 60 7.28 -26.52 24.96
N SER A 61 6.00 -26.24 24.66
CA SER A 61 5.12 -27.17 23.93
C SER A 61 5.56 -27.41 22.48
N ILE A 62 6.23 -26.45 21.86
CA ILE A 62 6.82 -26.57 20.52
C ILE A 62 8.33 -26.87 20.56
N ARG A 63 8.87 -27.25 21.73
CA ARG A 63 10.27 -27.66 21.95
C ARG A 63 11.32 -26.59 21.60
N VAL A 64 10.95 -25.31 21.71
CA VAL A 64 11.86 -24.18 21.53
C VAL A 64 12.40 -23.71 22.87
N ALA A 65 13.67 -23.31 22.92
CA ALA A 65 14.30 -22.79 24.13
C ALA A 65 13.52 -21.59 24.70
N LYS A 66 13.24 -21.61 26.01
CA LYS A 66 12.44 -20.56 26.66
C LYS A 66 13.12 -19.18 26.53
N PRO A 67 12.39 -18.12 26.14
CA PRO A 67 12.95 -16.77 26.14
C PRO A 67 13.23 -16.28 27.57
N ARG A 68 14.41 -15.68 27.78
CA ARG A 68 14.78 -15.03 29.04
C ARG A 68 13.86 -13.83 29.31
N LYS A 69 13.70 -12.95 28.32
CA LYS A 69 12.73 -11.85 28.29
C LYS A 69 12.00 -11.90 26.94
N PRO A 70 10.78 -12.47 26.87
CA PRO A 70 10.05 -12.56 25.62
C PRO A 70 9.69 -11.17 25.11
N ARG A 71 9.87 -10.96 23.81
CA ARG A 71 9.41 -9.77 23.09
C ARG A 71 8.31 -10.16 22.11
N THR A 72 7.63 -9.15 21.57
CA THR A 72 6.68 -9.27 20.46
C THR A 72 7.20 -10.17 19.33
N GLY A 73 8.45 -9.95 18.89
CA GLY A 73 9.06 -10.79 17.86
C GLY A 73 9.29 -12.26 18.24
N ASP A 74 9.48 -12.58 19.53
CA ASP A 74 9.55 -13.98 19.97
C ASP A 74 8.16 -14.64 19.89
N PHE A 75 7.11 -13.93 20.31
CA PHE A 75 5.74 -14.44 20.24
C PHE A 75 5.35 -14.79 18.80
N LEU A 76 5.55 -13.86 17.89
CA LEU A 76 5.18 -14.04 16.49
C LEU A 76 5.97 -15.16 15.83
N SER A 77 7.28 -15.28 16.10
CA SER A 77 8.06 -16.44 15.62
C SER A 77 7.50 -17.77 16.08
N LEU A 78 7.15 -17.89 17.37
CA LEU A 78 6.61 -19.14 17.90
C LEU A 78 5.23 -19.43 17.30
N LEU A 79 4.40 -18.40 17.11
CA LEU A 79 3.08 -18.53 16.52
C LEU A 79 3.18 -19.04 15.09
N LEU A 80 3.99 -18.39 14.25
CA LEU A 80 4.22 -18.82 12.87
C LEU A 80 4.79 -20.25 12.80
N ALA A 81 5.72 -20.59 13.69
CA ALA A 81 6.27 -21.95 13.76
C ALA A 81 5.24 -23.03 14.12
N ALA A 82 4.15 -22.66 14.79
CA ALA A 82 3.09 -23.59 15.18
C ALA A 82 1.99 -23.72 14.12
N LEU A 83 2.03 -22.95 13.03
CA LEU A 83 0.99 -22.90 12.00
C LEU A 83 1.54 -23.36 10.64
N PRO A 84 1.67 -24.69 10.43
CA PRO A 84 2.39 -25.25 9.28
C PRO A 84 1.68 -25.12 7.94
N ASN A 85 0.43 -24.64 7.91
CA ASN A 85 -0.38 -24.45 6.70
C ASN A 85 -0.85 -22.99 6.55
N LEU A 86 -0.15 -22.05 7.21
CA LEU A 86 -0.49 -20.63 7.18
C LEU A 86 -0.22 -20.01 5.81
N ASP A 87 -1.28 -19.75 5.08
CA ASP A 87 -1.27 -19.21 3.72
C ASP A 87 -1.26 -17.67 3.72
N ARG A 88 -2.00 -17.05 4.66
CA ARG A 88 -2.10 -15.60 4.80
C ARG A 88 -1.86 -15.13 6.24
N CYS A 89 -1.06 -14.07 6.38
CA CYS A 89 -0.77 -13.46 7.66
C CYS A 89 -0.88 -11.94 7.56
N SER A 90 -1.63 -11.35 8.48
CA SER A 90 -1.88 -9.91 8.49
C SER A 90 -1.44 -9.34 9.84
N PHE A 91 -0.59 -8.33 9.80
CA PHE A 91 -0.05 -7.63 10.96
C PHE A 91 -0.55 -6.20 10.96
N GLN A 92 -1.11 -5.76 12.09
CA GLN A 92 -1.25 -4.34 12.36
C GLN A 92 -0.31 -3.96 13.50
N LEU A 93 0.61 -3.06 13.22
CA LEU A 93 1.77 -2.75 14.04
C LEU A 93 1.62 -1.35 14.64
N ALA A 94 1.78 -1.23 15.95
CA ALA A 94 2.15 0.05 16.56
C ALA A 94 3.56 0.46 16.10
N PRO A 95 3.99 1.73 16.28
CA PRO A 95 5.37 2.12 16.04
C PRO A 95 6.33 1.15 16.75
N TYR A 96 7.04 0.35 15.96
CA TYR A 96 7.85 -0.77 16.44
C TYR A 96 9.19 -0.76 15.73
N ASN A 97 10.27 -0.82 16.52
CA ASN A 97 11.65 -0.67 16.03
C ASN A 97 12.48 -1.97 16.09
N ASP A 98 11.85 -3.13 16.31
CA ASP A 98 12.52 -4.44 16.36
C ASP A 98 11.94 -5.36 15.26
N ASP A 99 12.58 -6.50 14.99
CA ASP A 99 12.06 -7.47 14.01
C ASP A 99 10.69 -8.00 14.47
N ILE A 100 9.68 -7.97 13.59
CA ILE A 100 8.35 -8.58 13.82
C ILE A 100 8.50 -10.07 14.09
N VAL A 101 9.51 -10.70 13.50
CA VAL A 101 9.80 -12.12 13.65
C VAL A 101 11.29 -12.31 13.85
N ARG A 102 11.70 -13.11 14.83
CA ARG A 102 13.11 -13.40 15.10
C ARG A 102 13.61 -14.61 14.33
N ALA A 103 14.57 -14.40 13.43
CA ALA A 103 15.19 -15.47 12.63
C ALA A 103 15.73 -16.62 13.51
N ALA A 104 16.43 -16.30 14.61
CA ALA A 104 16.94 -17.29 15.54
C ALA A 104 15.85 -18.16 16.18
N ARG A 105 14.64 -17.62 16.35
CA ARG A 105 13.50 -18.37 16.93
C ARG A 105 12.83 -19.27 15.93
N LEU A 106 12.62 -18.79 14.70
CA LEU A 106 12.16 -19.63 13.60
C LEU A 106 13.12 -20.80 13.38
N SER A 107 14.42 -20.51 13.29
CA SER A 107 15.46 -21.53 13.14
C SER A 107 15.49 -22.53 14.30
N ALA A 108 15.41 -22.06 15.55
CA ALA A 108 15.33 -22.94 16.72
C ALA A 108 14.05 -23.79 16.77
N ALA A 109 12.98 -23.37 16.10
CA ALA A 109 11.76 -24.14 15.92
C ALA A 109 11.81 -25.10 14.73
N GLY A 110 12.93 -25.15 13.99
CA GLY A 110 13.07 -25.95 12.77
C GLY A 110 12.37 -25.35 11.55
N VAL A 111 11.93 -24.09 11.61
CA VAL A 111 11.31 -23.40 10.48
C VAL A 111 12.41 -22.88 9.56
N THR A 112 12.55 -23.54 8.42
CA THR A 112 13.40 -23.08 7.30
C THR A 112 12.58 -22.37 6.22
N GLU A 113 11.29 -22.65 6.17
CA GLU A 113 10.36 -22.14 5.18
C GLU A 113 8.96 -22.01 5.79
N LEU A 114 8.25 -20.95 5.40
CA LEU A 114 6.85 -20.73 5.70
C LEU A 114 6.02 -20.87 4.41
N PRO A 115 4.85 -21.53 4.45
CA PRO A 115 3.96 -21.68 3.30
C PRO A 115 3.18 -20.40 2.97
N LEU A 116 3.69 -19.24 3.41
CA LEU A 116 3.01 -17.96 3.34
C LEU A 116 2.98 -17.45 1.90
N ARG A 117 1.76 -17.21 1.39
CA ARG A 117 1.52 -16.65 0.05
C ARG A 117 1.08 -15.19 0.09
N THR A 118 0.39 -14.78 1.15
CA THR A 118 -0.08 -13.40 1.34
C THR A 118 0.39 -12.82 2.66
N LEU A 119 0.96 -11.62 2.60
CA LEU A 119 1.40 -10.86 3.75
C LEU A 119 0.80 -9.45 3.72
N ASP A 120 0.02 -9.13 4.76
CA ASP A 120 -0.51 -7.79 4.97
C ASP A 120 0.21 -7.13 6.14
N ILE A 121 0.71 -5.91 5.95
CA ILE A 121 1.33 -5.12 7.01
C ILE A 121 0.71 -3.74 6.99
N SER A 122 0.12 -3.39 8.11
CA SER A 122 -0.46 -2.07 8.35
C SER A 122 0.24 -1.43 9.54
N GLN A 123 0.76 -0.22 9.38
CA GLN A 123 1.16 0.58 10.52
C GLN A 123 -0.08 1.31 11.06
N ARG A 124 -0.31 1.19 12.37
CA ARG A 124 -1.27 2.02 13.08
C ARG A 124 -0.74 3.45 13.11
N THR A 125 -1.15 4.29 12.17
CA THR A 125 -0.80 5.70 12.16
C THR A 125 -1.71 6.47 13.12
N GLY A 126 -1.14 6.93 14.24
CA GLY A 126 -1.62 8.16 14.85
C GLY A 126 -1.26 9.33 13.95
N TRP A 127 -2.06 10.40 13.94
CA TRP A 127 -1.84 11.61 13.14
C TRP A 127 -0.53 12.36 13.47
N ILE A 128 0.20 11.89 14.47
CA ILE A 128 1.29 12.58 15.12
C ILE A 128 2.49 11.62 15.17
N GLN A 129 3.61 12.10 14.61
CA GLN A 129 5.00 11.71 14.86
C GLN A 129 5.69 10.62 14.01
N SER A 130 6.73 11.11 13.33
CA SER A 130 8.15 10.69 13.23
C SER A 130 8.61 9.24 13.33
N ASP A 131 7.84 8.34 13.93
CA ASP A 131 8.28 6.96 14.19
C ASP A 131 7.72 6.06 13.09
N SER A 132 8.21 6.32 11.89
CA SER A 132 7.93 5.51 10.71
C SER A 132 8.42 4.08 10.94
N LEU A 133 7.56 3.09 10.78
CA LEU A 133 7.94 1.69 10.86
C LEU A 133 9.00 1.42 9.80
N SER A 134 10.23 1.08 10.21
CA SER A 134 11.27 0.67 9.28
C SER A 134 10.90 -0.71 8.75
N PHE A 135 10.22 -0.74 7.60
CA PHE A 135 9.75 -1.96 6.95
C PHE A 135 10.85 -3.03 6.92
N GLU A 136 12.02 -2.70 6.40
CA GLU A 136 13.17 -3.61 6.29
C GLU A 136 13.59 -4.21 7.64
N ASN A 137 13.69 -3.37 8.68
CA ASN A 137 14.07 -3.84 10.02
C ASN A 137 12.99 -4.70 10.67
N CYS A 138 11.75 -4.60 10.22
CA CYS A 138 10.63 -5.31 10.80
C CYS A 138 10.40 -6.67 10.13
N VAL A 139 10.59 -6.76 8.81
CA VAL A 139 10.17 -7.94 8.02
C VAL A 139 11.31 -8.79 7.48
N ARG A 140 12.57 -8.36 7.60
CA ARG A 140 13.72 -9.06 7.00
C ARG A 140 13.75 -10.55 7.31
N ALA A 141 13.62 -10.92 8.58
CA ALA A 141 13.63 -12.31 9.00
C ALA A 141 12.46 -13.12 8.42
N LEU A 142 11.31 -12.48 8.20
CA LEU A 142 10.13 -13.11 7.60
C LEU A 142 10.34 -13.38 6.11
N PHE A 143 10.89 -12.41 5.37
CA PHE A 143 11.21 -12.60 3.95
C PHE A 143 12.29 -13.66 3.68
N ASN A 144 13.19 -13.88 4.63
CA ASN A 144 14.17 -14.97 4.53
C ASN A 144 13.59 -16.38 4.67
N VAL A 145 12.31 -16.53 5.03
CA VAL A 145 11.64 -17.83 5.15
C VAL A 145 10.35 -17.92 4.34
N ALA A 146 9.80 -16.81 3.85
CA ALA A 146 8.55 -16.74 3.08
C ALA A 146 8.81 -16.72 1.57
N PHE A 147 9.52 -17.73 1.04
CA PHE A 147 9.92 -17.77 -0.38
C PHE A 147 8.74 -17.90 -1.36
N HIS A 148 7.59 -18.37 -0.88
CA HIS A 148 6.37 -18.56 -1.66
C HIS A 148 5.45 -17.33 -1.69
N LEU A 149 5.92 -16.18 -1.18
CA LEU A 149 5.11 -14.97 -1.12
C LEU A 149 4.73 -14.49 -2.52
N GLU A 150 3.43 -14.41 -2.78
CA GLU A 150 2.85 -13.95 -4.05
C GLU A 150 2.20 -12.57 -3.91
N THR A 151 1.67 -12.25 -2.74
CA THR A 151 0.97 -10.98 -2.46
C THR A 151 1.57 -10.28 -1.25
N LEU A 152 1.91 -9.01 -1.42
CA LEU A 152 2.41 -8.13 -0.36
C LEU A 152 1.58 -6.86 -0.33
N ASN A 153 0.88 -6.64 0.78
CA ASN A 153 0.07 -5.46 1.01
C ASN A 153 0.70 -4.64 2.13
N LEU A 154 1.07 -3.40 1.82
CA LEU A 154 1.67 -2.43 2.73
C LEU A 154 0.71 -1.24 2.88
N HIS A 155 0.31 -0.96 4.12
CA HIS A 155 -0.56 0.15 4.43
C HIS A 155 0.10 1.07 5.45
N ALA A 156 0.24 2.34 5.08
CA ALA A 156 0.88 3.38 5.87
C ALA A 156 2.27 2.97 6.41
N CYS A 157 2.93 2.04 5.71
CA CYS A 157 4.28 1.62 6.00
C CYS A 157 5.23 2.55 5.25
N HIS A 158 6.40 2.82 5.82
CA HIS A 158 7.41 3.61 5.14
C HIS A 158 8.67 2.76 4.96
N VAL A 159 9.29 2.82 3.78
CA VAL A 159 10.59 2.18 3.57
C VAL A 159 11.69 3.16 3.99
N VAL A 160 12.23 2.96 5.21
CA VAL A 160 13.03 3.98 5.91
C VAL A 160 14.56 3.89 5.65
N GLN A 161 15.15 2.71 5.42
CA GLN A 161 16.62 2.52 5.46
C GLN A 161 17.28 2.03 4.14
N PRO A 162 18.64 2.15 3.97
CA PRO A 162 19.30 2.21 2.66
C PRO A 162 19.96 0.93 2.12
N LYS A 163 19.93 0.82 0.77
CA LYS A 163 20.87 0.26 -0.25
C LYS A 163 21.54 -1.11 -0.06
N THR A 164 21.55 -1.68 1.14
CA THR A 164 22.37 -2.87 1.46
C THR A 164 21.55 -4.15 1.54
N TYR A 165 20.25 -4.05 1.76
CA TYR A 165 19.36 -5.20 1.80
C TYR A 165 18.23 -5.01 0.79
N ALA A 166 18.23 -5.83 -0.25
CA ALA A 166 17.15 -5.94 -1.22
C ALA A 166 16.51 -7.32 -0.98
N PRO A 167 15.27 -7.40 -0.45
CA PRO A 167 14.63 -8.69 -0.25
C PRO A 167 14.38 -9.32 -1.62
N PHE A 168 14.85 -10.55 -1.84
CA PHE A 168 14.60 -11.24 -3.10
C PHE A 168 13.15 -11.75 -3.15
N LEU A 169 12.27 -11.00 -3.83
CA LEU A 169 10.83 -11.25 -3.90
C LEU A 169 10.42 -11.73 -5.31
N ALA A 170 11.17 -12.69 -5.86
CA ALA A 170 11.01 -13.11 -7.26
C ALA A 170 9.64 -13.74 -7.60
N ASN A 171 8.97 -14.32 -6.60
CA ASN A 171 7.64 -14.93 -6.75
C ASN A 171 6.48 -13.94 -6.54
N LEU A 172 6.79 -12.68 -6.17
CA LEU A 172 5.79 -11.68 -5.90
C LEU A 172 5.06 -11.29 -7.20
N LYS A 173 3.74 -11.48 -7.20
CA LYS A 173 2.82 -11.19 -8.31
C LYS A 173 2.03 -9.91 -8.05
N TYR A 174 1.72 -9.63 -6.79
CA TYR A 174 0.85 -8.52 -6.39
C TYR A 174 1.54 -7.71 -5.30
N LEU A 175 1.80 -6.43 -5.59
CA LEU A 175 2.31 -5.47 -4.61
C LEU A 175 1.33 -4.31 -4.51
N ARG A 176 0.80 -4.09 -3.31
CA ARG A 176 -0.08 -2.97 -3.01
C ARG A 176 0.53 -2.14 -1.89
N MET A 177 0.69 -0.85 -2.14
CA MET A 177 1.22 0.12 -1.19
C MET A 177 0.21 1.27 -1.10
N THR A 178 -0.34 1.49 0.09
CA THR A 178 -1.43 2.45 0.29
C THR A 178 -1.08 3.38 1.43
N LEU A 179 -1.45 4.66 1.30
CA LEU A 179 -0.98 5.73 2.19
C LEU A 179 0.55 5.70 2.37
N ASP A 180 1.27 5.39 1.29
CA ASP A 180 2.71 5.25 1.32
C ASP A 180 3.39 6.58 0.99
N ARG A 181 4.57 6.77 1.58
CA ARG A 181 5.39 7.98 1.44
C ARG A 181 6.88 7.66 1.32
N SER A 182 7.20 6.47 0.85
CA SER A 182 8.57 6.01 0.69
C SER A 182 9.29 6.87 -0.36
N PRO A 183 10.55 7.26 -0.11
CA PRO A 183 11.38 7.90 -1.12
C PRO A 183 11.47 7.08 -2.40
N SER A 184 11.56 7.72 -3.56
CA SER A 184 11.66 7.03 -4.87
C SER A 184 12.81 6.03 -4.90
N SER A 185 14.00 6.43 -4.43
CA SER A 185 15.18 5.57 -4.32
C SER A 185 14.99 4.31 -3.45
N ARG A 186 13.99 4.28 -2.57
CA ARG A 186 13.65 3.12 -1.74
C ARG A 186 12.70 2.18 -2.47
N LEU A 187 11.71 2.75 -3.15
CA LEU A 187 10.81 1.99 -4.02
C LEU A 187 11.56 1.37 -5.19
N GLU A 188 12.61 2.02 -5.70
CA GLU A 188 13.51 1.45 -6.70
C GLU A 188 14.07 0.09 -6.27
N VAL A 189 14.63 0.01 -5.05
CA VAL A 189 15.22 -1.22 -4.51
C VAL A 189 14.17 -2.32 -4.34
N LEU A 190 13.00 -1.97 -3.81
CA LEU A 190 11.90 -2.93 -3.64
C LEU A 190 11.39 -3.45 -4.99
N LEU A 191 11.09 -2.55 -5.93
CA LEU A 191 10.51 -2.90 -7.23
C LEU A 191 11.51 -3.62 -8.14
N SER A 192 12.79 -3.24 -8.12
CA SER A 192 13.84 -3.96 -8.85
C SER A 192 14.07 -5.38 -8.34
N SER A 193 13.67 -5.68 -7.10
CA SER A 193 13.72 -7.03 -6.54
C SER A 193 12.55 -7.92 -6.95
N CYS A 194 11.55 -7.36 -7.64
CA CYS A 194 10.35 -8.06 -8.08
C CYS A 194 10.39 -8.26 -9.60
N THR A 195 10.61 -9.49 -10.05
CA THR A 195 10.78 -9.83 -11.47
C THR A 195 9.53 -10.41 -12.14
N SER A 196 8.51 -10.75 -11.35
CA SER A 196 7.29 -11.45 -11.82
C SER A 196 6.00 -10.69 -11.50
N LEU A 197 6.08 -9.38 -11.25
CA LEU A 197 4.90 -8.60 -10.88
C LEU A 197 3.87 -8.61 -12.00
N ARG A 198 2.62 -8.85 -11.61
CA ARG A 198 1.42 -8.80 -12.45
C ARG A 198 0.55 -7.59 -12.12
N SER A 199 0.53 -7.18 -10.86
CA SER A 199 -0.20 -6.00 -10.41
C SER A 199 0.64 -5.16 -9.47
N PHE A 200 0.64 -3.85 -9.70
CA PHE A 200 1.22 -2.87 -8.79
C PHE A 200 0.20 -1.78 -8.47
N THR A 201 -0.03 -1.55 -7.18
CA THR A 201 -0.89 -0.47 -6.68
C THR A 201 -0.08 0.42 -5.76
N TYR A 202 -0.09 1.73 -6.03
CA TYR A 202 0.52 2.74 -5.20
C TYR A 202 -0.44 3.90 -4.99
N GLU A 203 -0.76 4.17 -3.72
CA GLU A 203 -1.60 5.29 -3.30
C GLU A 203 -0.78 6.15 -2.32
N SER A 204 -0.50 7.39 -2.73
CA SER A 204 0.28 8.34 -1.93
C SER A 204 -0.45 8.77 -0.66
N ALA A 205 0.28 9.02 0.43
CA ALA A 205 -0.26 9.67 1.63
C ALA A 205 -0.21 11.21 1.57
N VAL A 206 -1.15 11.87 2.26
CA VAL A 206 -1.18 13.33 2.46
C VAL A 206 0.00 13.80 3.30
N TYR A 207 0.54 14.95 2.94
CA TYR A 207 1.58 15.61 3.69
C TYR A 207 1.05 16.68 4.66
N GLN A 208 1.18 16.45 5.97
CA GLN A 208 0.71 17.41 6.98
C GLN A 208 1.78 18.43 7.43
N TYR A 209 3.08 18.17 7.20
CA TYR A 209 4.15 19.03 7.74
C TYR A 209 5.31 19.26 6.77
N SER A 210 5.37 20.43 6.13
CA SER A 210 6.25 20.94 5.05
C SER A 210 7.79 20.66 5.02
N THR A 211 8.37 19.93 5.99
CA THR A 211 9.83 19.85 6.23
C THR A 211 10.65 18.80 5.43
N TYR A 212 10.13 17.60 5.13
CA TYR A 212 10.67 16.61 4.20
C TYR A 212 10.69 17.10 2.74
N ARG A 213 11.76 16.72 2.03
CA ARG A 213 12.09 17.16 0.67
C ARG A 213 11.12 16.55 -0.33
N SER A 214 10.30 17.36 -0.99
CA SER A 214 9.39 16.96 -2.08
C SER A 214 10.11 16.34 -3.29
N GLU A 215 11.42 16.50 -3.35
CA GLU A 215 12.33 15.97 -4.38
C GLU A 215 12.44 14.44 -4.30
N GLU A 216 12.24 13.84 -3.13
CA GLU A 216 12.33 12.39 -2.94
C GLU A 216 11.00 11.65 -3.20
N ASN A 217 9.92 12.39 -3.46
CA ASN A 217 8.60 11.78 -3.63
C ASN A 217 8.57 10.89 -4.87
N PHE A 218 7.87 9.76 -4.77
CA PHE A 218 7.58 8.89 -5.90
C PHE A 218 6.75 9.61 -6.99
N ARG A 219 7.11 9.43 -8.25
CA ARG A 219 6.53 10.15 -9.41
C ARG A 219 6.22 9.17 -10.52
N LEU A 220 5.43 9.62 -11.50
CA LEU A 220 5.07 8.81 -12.66
C LEU A 220 6.29 8.23 -13.41
N HIS A 221 7.34 9.03 -13.63
CA HIS A 221 8.53 8.55 -14.33
C HIS A 221 9.28 7.47 -13.53
N HIS A 222 9.37 7.61 -12.21
CA HIS A 222 9.93 6.59 -11.33
C HIS A 222 9.17 5.26 -11.47
N ALA A 223 7.83 5.30 -11.53
CA ALA A 223 7.03 4.09 -11.71
C ALA A 223 7.33 3.39 -13.03
N VAL A 224 7.38 4.12 -14.14
CA VAL A 224 7.72 3.56 -15.46
C VAL A 224 9.12 2.93 -15.46
N GLU A 225 10.11 3.63 -14.90
CA GLU A 225 11.49 3.17 -14.84
C GLU A 225 11.63 1.91 -13.98
N TYR A 226 11.10 1.93 -12.76
CA TYR A 226 11.33 0.84 -11.80
C TYR A 226 10.55 -0.42 -12.15
N LEU A 227 9.32 -0.27 -12.68
CA LEU A 227 8.48 -1.41 -13.09
C LEU A 227 8.93 -2.06 -14.41
N HIS A 228 9.87 -1.46 -15.13
CA HIS A 228 10.36 -1.97 -16.40
C HIS A 228 10.92 -3.41 -16.32
N HIS A 229 11.45 -3.80 -15.16
CA HIS A 229 11.93 -5.18 -14.90
C HIS A 229 10.82 -6.23 -15.01
N SER A 230 9.57 -5.85 -14.72
CA SER A 230 8.39 -6.72 -14.80
C SER A 230 7.53 -6.43 -16.04
N ARG A 231 8.05 -5.71 -17.05
CA ARG A 231 7.24 -5.25 -18.21
C ARG A 231 6.54 -6.35 -18.99
N GLU A 232 7.13 -7.55 -19.02
CA GLU A 232 6.59 -8.72 -19.74
C GLU A 232 5.44 -9.40 -18.99
N THR A 233 5.33 -9.19 -17.67
CA THR A 233 4.35 -9.85 -16.81
C THR A 233 3.32 -8.88 -16.23
N LEU A 234 3.61 -7.58 -16.20
CA LEU A 234 2.80 -6.57 -15.54
C LEU A 234 1.50 -6.31 -16.30
N GLU A 235 0.38 -6.77 -15.75
CA GLU A 235 -0.95 -6.70 -16.35
C GLU A 235 -1.74 -5.46 -15.89
N SER A 236 -1.48 -4.99 -14.67
CA SER A 236 -2.24 -3.89 -14.05
C SER A 236 -1.35 -2.95 -13.27
N VAL A 237 -1.55 -1.65 -13.45
CA VAL A 237 -0.90 -0.59 -12.67
C VAL A 237 -1.94 0.38 -12.16
N HIS A 238 -1.93 0.64 -10.85
CA HIS A 238 -2.73 1.67 -10.21
C HIS A 238 -1.80 2.68 -9.54
N LEU A 239 -1.79 3.92 -10.02
CA LEU A 239 -0.96 5.01 -9.49
C LEU A 239 -1.85 6.19 -9.09
N ASP A 240 -2.27 6.20 -7.83
CA ASP A 240 -2.93 7.35 -7.22
C ASP A 240 -1.93 8.22 -6.46
N LEU A 241 -1.43 9.22 -7.16
CA LEU A 241 -0.49 10.23 -6.65
C LEU A 241 -1.19 11.53 -6.20
N ARG A 242 -2.53 11.55 -6.03
CA ARG A 242 -3.30 12.80 -5.84
C ARG A 242 -2.96 13.47 -4.51
N LEU A 243 -2.60 12.68 -3.51
CA LEU A 243 -2.29 13.13 -2.14
C LEU A 243 -0.80 13.41 -1.91
N ARG A 244 0.08 13.11 -2.87
CA ARG A 244 1.54 13.29 -2.79
C ARG A 244 1.98 14.72 -2.46
N GLY A 245 1.13 15.70 -2.79
CA GLY A 245 1.46 17.12 -2.72
C GLY A 245 2.23 17.63 -3.95
N ARG A 246 2.37 18.95 -4.03
CA ARG A 246 3.02 19.63 -5.16
C ARG A 246 4.55 19.65 -4.99
N PRO A 247 5.33 19.57 -6.09
CA PRO A 247 6.76 19.86 -6.04
C PRO A 247 7.00 21.27 -5.47
N ARG A 248 8.14 21.47 -4.80
CA ARG A 248 8.53 22.82 -4.38
C ARG A 248 8.73 23.71 -5.63
N PRO A 249 8.28 24.98 -5.61
CA PRO A 249 8.58 25.92 -6.67
C PRO A 249 10.10 26.02 -6.88
N GLY A 250 10.56 25.93 -8.13
CA GLY A 250 11.99 26.01 -8.48
C GLY A 250 12.75 24.68 -8.50
N THR A 251 12.19 23.58 -7.96
CA THR A 251 12.73 22.22 -8.17
C THR A 251 12.18 21.68 -9.49
N HIS A 252 12.51 22.35 -10.59
CA HIS A 252 12.21 21.83 -11.92
C HIS A 252 13.22 20.72 -12.20
N GLU A 253 12.79 19.47 -12.04
CA GLU A 253 13.43 18.41 -12.81
C GLU A 253 13.34 18.81 -14.29
N PRO A 254 14.45 18.76 -15.04
CA PRO A 254 14.41 19.04 -16.48
C PRO A 254 13.34 18.13 -17.08
N ALA A 255 12.56 18.65 -18.03
CA ALA A 255 11.57 17.87 -18.77
C ALA A 255 12.30 16.76 -19.52
N THR A 256 12.54 15.64 -18.84
CA THR A 256 12.99 14.39 -19.41
C THR A 256 11.90 13.92 -20.37
N ALA A 257 12.28 13.06 -21.31
CA ALA A 257 11.36 12.40 -22.21
C ALA A 257 10.08 11.93 -21.48
N ILE A 258 8.94 12.01 -22.16
CA ILE A 258 7.65 11.59 -21.61
C ILE A 258 7.81 10.15 -21.12
N PRO A 259 7.55 9.86 -19.82
CA PRO A 259 7.60 8.49 -19.33
C PRO A 259 6.58 7.67 -20.14
N SER A 260 6.88 6.42 -20.51
CA SER A 260 6.04 5.66 -21.43
C SER A 260 5.91 4.20 -21.03
N PHE A 261 4.67 3.71 -20.98
CA PHE A 261 4.34 2.31 -20.81
C PHE A 261 4.24 1.55 -22.15
N ARG A 262 4.62 2.14 -23.29
CA ARG A 262 4.55 1.48 -24.62
C ARG A 262 5.30 0.14 -24.67
N ASN A 263 6.34 -0.02 -23.87
CA ASN A 263 7.16 -1.24 -23.80
C ASN A 263 6.63 -2.27 -22.78
N PHE A 264 5.36 -2.18 -22.36
CA PHE A 264 4.72 -3.11 -21.42
C PHE A 264 3.67 -3.94 -22.17
N PRO A 265 4.06 -5.02 -22.88
CA PRO A 265 3.18 -5.76 -23.76
C PRO A 265 2.04 -6.47 -23.02
N ALA A 266 2.21 -6.82 -21.74
CA ALA A 266 1.21 -7.50 -20.94
C ALA A 266 0.17 -6.57 -20.30
N MET A 267 0.41 -5.25 -20.30
CA MET A 267 -0.42 -4.29 -19.55
C MET A 267 -1.81 -4.13 -20.18
N LYS A 268 -2.83 -4.38 -19.36
CA LYS A 268 -4.27 -4.36 -19.72
C LYS A 268 -5.04 -3.28 -18.96
N LYS A 269 -4.60 -2.93 -17.75
CA LYS A 269 -5.28 -1.97 -16.87
C LYS A 269 -4.30 -0.91 -16.39
N LEU A 270 -4.73 0.35 -16.43
CA LEU A 270 -3.94 1.47 -15.94
C LEU A 270 -4.84 2.50 -15.25
N LEU A 271 -4.51 2.83 -14.01
CA LEU A 271 -5.00 4.03 -13.33
C LEU A 271 -3.84 5.00 -13.14
N VAL A 272 -4.00 6.22 -13.61
CA VAL A 272 -3.04 7.31 -13.43
C VAL A 272 -3.75 8.65 -13.37
N ASN A 273 -3.31 9.53 -12.47
CA ASN A 273 -3.91 10.85 -12.34
C ASN A 273 -3.63 11.72 -13.57
N LEU A 274 -4.66 12.43 -14.04
CA LEU A 274 -4.51 13.40 -15.14
C LEU A 274 -3.52 14.53 -14.81
N GLN A 275 -3.35 14.83 -13.52
CA GLN A 275 -2.44 15.86 -13.02
C GLN A 275 -0.97 15.61 -13.37
N GLU A 276 -0.57 14.34 -13.50
CA GLU A 276 0.82 13.99 -13.81
C GLU A 276 1.24 14.48 -15.21
N PHE A 277 0.27 14.78 -16.08
CA PHE A 277 0.52 15.32 -17.42
C PHE A 277 0.51 16.85 -17.47
N LYS A 278 0.11 17.56 -16.40
CA LYS A 278 0.07 19.04 -16.37
C LYS A 278 1.46 19.68 -16.39
N THR A 279 2.49 18.97 -15.95
CA THR A 279 3.86 19.48 -15.94
C THR A 279 4.58 19.28 -17.27
N LEU A 280 3.98 18.53 -18.21
CA LEU A 280 4.54 18.34 -19.55
C LEU A 280 4.28 19.58 -20.42
N PRO A 281 5.18 19.90 -21.38
CA PRO A 281 5.04 21.07 -22.25
C PRO A 281 3.66 21.12 -22.90
N LEU A 282 2.97 22.25 -22.71
CA LEU A 282 1.63 22.49 -23.25
C LEU A 282 1.67 22.42 -24.79
N ALA A 283 1.18 21.33 -25.38
CA ALA A 283 0.62 21.30 -26.74
C ALA A 283 0.25 19.90 -27.22
N ASP A 284 0.84 18.82 -26.67
CA ASP A 284 0.70 17.54 -27.36
C ASP A 284 -0.58 16.80 -26.99
N VAL A 285 -1.56 16.94 -27.88
CA VAL A 285 -2.72 16.04 -28.06
C VAL A 285 -2.24 14.55 -28.08
N LYS A 286 -0.96 14.31 -28.34
CA LYS A 286 -0.33 12.99 -28.39
C LYS A 286 0.20 12.46 -27.05
N ILE A 287 0.11 13.19 -25.94
CA ILE A 287 0.68 12.76 -24.64
C ILE A 287 0.16 11.38 -24.23
N LEU A 288 -1.16 11.16 -24.20
CA LEU A 288 -1.72 9.85 -23.83
C LEU A 288 -1.37 8.75 -24.86
N PRO A 289 -1.52 8.97 -26.17
CA PRO A 289 -1.07 8.01 -27.18
C PRO A 289 0.40 7.59 -27.06
N GLU A 290 1.30 8.50 -26.66
CA GLU A 290 2.73 8.20 -26.49
C GLU A 290 3.04 7.55 -25.14
N PHE A 291 2.20 7.78 -24.14
CA PHE A 291 2.32 7.23 -22.79
C PHE A 291 1.76 5.80 -22.68
N LEU A 292 0.61 5.52 -23.28
CA LEU A 292 -0.16 4.29 -23.04
C LEU A 292 0.46 3.02 -23.67
N PRO A 293 0.29 1.84 -23.03
CA PRO A 293 0.68 0.58 -23.63
C PRO A 293 -0.27 0.19 -24.78
N PRO A 294 0.21 -0.49 -25.83
CA PRO A 294 -0.59 -0.81 -27.02
C PRO A 294 -1.76 -1.77 -26.75
N ASN A 295 -1.66 -2.60 -25.71
CA ASN A 295 -2.64 -3.62 -25.36
C ASN A 295 -3.61 -3.20 -24.24
N ILE A 296 -3.64 -1.92 -23.89
CA ILE A 296 -4.54 -1.40 -22.84
C ILE A 296 -5.99 -1.76 -23.16
N GLY A 297 -6.69 -2.32 -22.17
CA GLY A 297 -8.11 -2.66 -22.24
C GLY A 297 -9.00 -1.74 -21.40
N PHE A 298 -8.44 -1.20 -20.33
CA PHE A 298 -9.15 -0.40 -19.34
C PHE A 298 -8.25 0.73 -18.80
N LEU A 299 -8.74 1.97 -18.85
CA LEU A 299 -8.01 3.15 -18.44
C LEU A 299 -8.83 3.94 -17.41
N GLN A 300 -8.21 4.31 -16.29
CA GLN A 300 -8.82 5.15 -15.27
C GLN A 300 -8.01 6.44 -15.09
N LEU A 301 -8.70 7.57 -15.13
CA LEU A 301 -8.13 8.91 -15.15
C LEU A 301 -8.76 9.77 -14.05
N PRO A 302 -8.43 9.51 -12.78
CA PRO A 302 -8.92 10.34 -11.67
C PRO A 302 -8.39 11.78 -11.77
N GLY A 303 -9.22 12.73 -11.35
CA GLY A 303 -8.96 14.16 -11.37
C GLY A 303 -8.19 14.67 -10.14
N GLU A 304 -8.19 15.99 -9.93
CA GLU A 304 -7.67 16.58 -8.67
C GLU A 304 -8.62 16.30 -7.51
N ILE A 305 -8.08 16.01 -6.31
CA ILE A 305 -8.86 15.94 -5.05
C ILE A 305 -9.13 17.34 -4.47
N ASP A 306 -8.53 18.40 -5.02
CA ASP A 306 -8.51 19.71 -4.36
C ASP A 306 -9.87 20.44 -4.46
N GLU A 307 -10.70 20.26 -3.42
CA GLU A 307 -11.95 20.99 -3.17
C GLU A 307 -11.74 22.52 -3.14
N CYS A 308 -10.51 23.00 -2.89
CA CYS A 308 -10.20 24.43 -2.80
C CYS A 308 -10.00 25.10 -4.17
N HIS A 309 -10.07 24.36 -5.29
CA HIS A 309 -9.80 24.86 -6.63
C HIS A 309 -10.87 24.49 -7.66
N VAL A 310 -12.15 24.61 -7.25
CA VAL A 310 -13.33 24.48 -8.12
C VAL A 310 -13.25 25.35 -9.38
N ASP A 311 -12.48 26.44 -9.35
CA ASP A 311 -12.40 27.44 -10.41
C ASP A 311 -11.26 27.28 -11.42
N ARG A 312 -10.42 26.23 -11.34
CA ARG A 312 -9.36 26.07 -12.36
C ARG A 312 -9.93 25.41 -13.62
N PRO A 313 -9.80 26.05 -14.79
CA PRO A 313 -10.26 25.47 -16.04
C PRO A 313 -9.57 24.11 -16.28
N ARG A 314 -10.39 23.06 -16.42
CA ARG A 314 -9.97 21.71 -16.83
C ARG A 314 -9.62 21.63 -18.33
N GLU A 315 -9.19 22.76 -18.90
CA GLU A 315 -8.87 22.99 -20.32
C GLU A 315 -7.89 21.96 -20.92
N ARG A 316 -7.14 21.24 -20.09
CA ARG A 316 -6.14 20.26 -20.53
C ARG A 316 -6.66 18.83 -20.66
N GLU A 317 -7.78 18.50 -20.02
CA GLU A 317 -8.32 17.13 -20.04
C GLU A 317 -9.00 16.85 -21.39
N ILE A 318 -9.69 17.85 -21.95
CA ILE A 318 -10.37 17.79 -23.24
C ILE A 318 -9.40 17.50 -24.41
N PRO A 319 -8.30 18.26 -24.62
CA PRO A 319 -7.33 17.97 -25.67
C PRO A 319 -6.68 16.60 -25.54
N VAL A 320 -6.38 16.18 -24.31
CA VAL A 320 -5.73 14.90 -24.01
C VAL A 320 -6.65 13.73 -24.37
N LEU A 321 -7.93 13.78 -23.98
CA LEU A 321 -8.92 12.76 -24.35
C LEU A 321 -9.27 12.80 -25.85
N SER A 322 -9.31 13.99 -26.45
CA SER A 322 -9.54 14.15 -27.89
C SER A 322 -8.45 13.48 -28.72
N GLY A 323 -7.19 13.64 -28.32
CA GLY A 323 -6.06 12.99 -28.99
C GLY A 323 -6.04 11.48 -28.84
N LEU A 324 -6.48 10.97 -27.70
CA LEU A 324 -6.71 9.55 -27.53
C LEU A 324 -7.82 9.04 -28.47
N ALA A 325 -8.94 9.75 -28.58
CA ALA A 325 -10.02 9.39 -29.49
C ALA A 325 -9.58 9.37 -30.97
N GLU A 326 -8.78 10.35 -31.39
CA GLU A 326 -8.17 10.38 -32.73
C GLU A 326 -7.23 9.20 -32.97
N ALA A 327 -6.37 8.89 -32.01
CA ALA A 327 -5.45 7.75 -32.11
C ALA A 327 -6.21 6.42 -32.24
N ILE A 328 -7.33 6.25 -31.51
CA ILE A 328 -8.18 5.06 -31.61
C ILE A 328 -8.87 4.99 -32.97
N ALA A 329 -9.41 6.12 -33.46
CA ALA A 329 -10.02 6.19 -34.79
C ALA A 329 -9.05 5.83 -35.92
N GLN A 330 -7.75 6.07 -35.72
CA GLN A 330 -6.67 5.69 -36.63
C GLN A 330 -6.19 4.23 -36.45
N GLY A 331 -6.86 3.43 -35.62
CA GLY A 331 -6.53 2.02 -35.36
C GLY A 331 -5.57 1.79 -34.19
N GLY A 332 -5.23 2.82 -33.43
CA GLY A 332 -4.50 2.69 -32.17
C GLY A 332 -5.33 2.01 -31.08
N PHE A 333 -4.66 1.34 -30.14
CA PHE A 333 -5.28 0.73 -28.95
C PHE A 333 -6.52 -0.15 -29.23
N PRO A 334 -6.42 -1.16 -30.11
CA PRO A 334 -7.57 -1.96 -30.56
C PRO A 334 -8.27 -2.76 -29.44
N LYS A 335 -7.61 -2.91 -28.29
CA LYS A 335 -8.13 -3.63 -27.12
C LYS A 335 -8.85 -2.72 -26.13
N LEU A 336 -8.73 -1.40 -26.24
CA LEU A 336 -9.34 -0.47 -25.30
C LEU A 336 -10.86 -0.58 -25.41
N LYS A 337 -11.52 -0.88 -24.28
CA LYS A 337 -12.99 -1.03 -24.21
C LYS A 337 -13.64 -0.01 -23.32
N GLU A 338 -12.93 0.47 -22.31
CA GLU A 338 -13.51 1.34 -21.31
C GLU A 338 -12.49 2.35 -20.78
N ILE A 339 -12.94 3.59 -20.66
CA ILE A 339 -12.25 4.68 -19.99
C ILE A 339 -13.15 5.15 -18.86
N GLN A 340 -12.62 5.20 -17.63
CA GLN A 340 -13.30 5.82 -16.51
C GLN A 340 -12.63 7.13 -16.17
N CYS A 341 -13.42 8.19 -16.07
CA CYS A 341 -12.94 9.51 -15.71
C CYS A 341 -13.73 10.10 -14.54
N ASP A 342 -13.17 11.09 -13.85
CA ASP A 342 -13.79 11.70 -12.65
C ASP A 342 -15.18 12.28 -12.92
N ASP A 343 -16.17 11.98 -12.05
CA ASP A 343 -17.56 12.48 -12.10
C ASP A 343 -17.62 14.01 -12.19
N PHE A 344 -16.59 14.69 -11.68
CA PHE A 344 -16.48 16.14 -11.72
C PHE A 344 -16.07 16.72 -13.09
N LEU A 345 -16.02 15.91 -14.15
CA LEU A 345 -15.85 16.35 -15.55
C LEU A 345 -17.13 16.98 -16.11
N GLY A 346 -17.60 18.07 -15.50
CA GLY A 346 -18.73 18.86 -16.00
C GLY A 346 -18.28 20.02 -16.90
N PRO A 347 -18.14 19.80 -18.22
CA PRO A 347 -18.68 20.75 -19.22
C PRO A 347 -19.34 20.07 -20.47
N PRO A 348 -20.07 20.82 -21.32
CA PRO A 348 -20.77 20.30 -22.52
C PRO A 348 -19.88 19.60 -23.57
N ASP A 349 -18.59 19.93 -23.65
CA ASP A 349 -17.66 19.30 -24.60
C ASP A 349 -17.33 17.84 -24.26
N VAL A 350 -17.65 17.42 -23.02
CA VAL A 350 -17.50 16.03 -22.58
C VAL A 350 -18.48 15.11 -23.30
N GLU A 351 -19.68 15.58 -23.66
CA GLU A 351 -20.62 14.81 -24.49
C GLU A 351 -20.06 14.57 -25.88
N VAL A 352 -19.38 15.56 -26.46
CA VAL A 352 -18.75 15.45 -27.78
C VAL A 352 -17.62 14.42 -27.76
N ILE A 353 -16.74 14.47 -26.76
CA ILE A 353 -15.65 13.48 -26.61
C ILE A 353 -16.20 12.09 -26.32
N THR A 354 -17.18 11.98 -25.42
CA THR A 354 -17.84 10.71 -25.09
C THR A 354 -18.47 10.09 -26.34
N SER A 355 -19.14 10.91 -27.15
CA SER A 355 -19.73 10.46 -28.42
C SER A 355 -18.67 9.99 -29.42
N ARG A 356 -17.53 10.69 -29.50
CA ARG A 356 -16.41 10.28 -30.37
C ARG A 356 -15.80 8.95 -29.92
N LEU A 357 -15.58 8.76 -28.62
CA LEU A 357 -15.06 7.51 -28.05
C LEU A 357 -16.06 6.35 -28.23
N ALA A 358 -17.36 6.61 -28.01
CA ALA A 358 -18.42 5.64 -28.25
C ALA A 358 -18.51 5.23 -29.73
N ALA A 359 -18.33 6.16 -30.66
CA ALA A 359 -18.33 5.89 -32.09
C ALA A 359 -17.20 4.93 -32.53
N VAL A 360 -16.11 4.87 -31.77
CA VAL A 360 -15.01 3.92 -31.98
C VAL A 360 -15.08 2.70 -31.04
N GLY A 361 -16.21 2.49 -30.36
CA GLY A 361 -16.50 1.31 -29.56
C GLY A 361 -15.88 1.32 -28.15
N VAL A 362 -15.54 2.49 -27.62
CA VAL A 362 -15.02 2.66 -26.26
C VAL A 362 -16.09 3.26 -25.35
N ALA A 363 -16.44 2.54 -24.29
CA ALA A 363 -17.33 3.02 -23.25
C ALA A 363 -16.63 4.07 -22.38
N VAL A 364 -17.34 5.14 -22.04
CA VAL A 364 -16.85 6.16 -21.09
C VAL A 364 -17.74 6.12 -19.86
N GLY A 365 -17.15 5.78 -18.73
CA GLY A 365 -17.79 5.81 -17.42
C GLY A 365 -17.33 7.01 -16.62
N TYR A 366 -18.21 7.51 -15.77
CA TYR A 366 -17.87 8.51 -14.77
C TYR A 366 -17.94 7.87 -13.38
N ARG A 367 -16.97 8.20 -12.53
CA ARG A 367 -16.94 7.71 -11.16
C ARG A 367 -16.37 8.79 -10.24
N THR A 368 -16.83 8.83 -9.01
CA THR A 368 -16.13 9.52 -7.94
C THR A 368 -15.05 8.59 -7.39
N TRP A 369 -13.80 9.06 -7.40
CA TRP A 369 -12.72 8.35 -6.73
C TRP A 369 -12.58 8.90 -5.31
N PRO A 370 -13.13 8.20 -4.29
CA PRO A 370 -12.88 8.60 -2.92
C PRO A 370 -11.37 8.61 -2.67
N SER A 371 -10.94 9.36 -1.65
CA SER A 371 -9.65 9.09 -1.05
C SER A 371 -9.60 7.61 -0.65
N THR A 372 -8.43 7.01 -0.82
CA THR A 372 -8.03 5.65 -0.41
C THR A 372 -9.06 4.92 0.46
N THR A 373 -9.75 3.92 -0.10
CA THR A 373 -10.61 3.03 0.69
C THR A 373 -9.73 1.98 1.36
N PHE A 374 -9.84 1.90 2.69
CA PHE A 374 -8.98 1.11 3.55
C PHE A 374 -9.18 -0.40 3.32
N THR A 375 -8.10 -1.18 3.24
CA THR A 375 -8.15 -2.66 3.09
C THR A 375 -8.50 -3.39 4.38
N LEU A 376 -8.33 -2.72 5.51
CA LEU A 376 -9.03 -3.04 6.74
C LEU A 376 -10.12 -2.00 6.74
N ASP A 377 -11.40 -2.40 6.67
CA ASP A 377 -12.56 -1.51 6.47
C ASP A 377 -12.48 -0.28 7.42
N ASP A 378 -13.25 0.78 7.30
CA ASP A 378 -13.27 1.81 8.36
C ASP A 378 -14.68 2.33 8.38
N THR A 379 -15.62 1.39 8.54
CA THR A 379 -17.04 1.71 8.55
C THR A 379 -17.27 2.84 9.54
N LYS A 380 -17.65 4.01 8.97
CA LYS A 380 -18.09 5.26 9.59
C LYS A 380 -17.06 6.39 9.70
N TRP A 381 -16.55 6.85 8.57
CA TRP A 381 -16.09 8.25 8.41
C TRP A 381 -17.19 9.21 7.90
N SER A 382 -18.39 8.73 7.60
CA SER A 382 -19.45 9.53 6.98
C SER A 382 -20.23 10.47 7.93
N ASP A 383 -19.96 10.47 9.24
CA ASP A 383 -20.73 11.26 10.21
C ASP A 383 -19.93 12.35 10.94
N LEU A 384 -18.70 12.67 10.52
CA LEU A 384 -17.92 13.76 11.15
C LEU A 384 -17.75 14.96 10.20
N PRO A 385 -18.19 16.17 10.61
CA PRO A 385 -18.04 17.37 9.82
C PRO A 385 -16.56 17.79 9.73
N THR A 386 -16.14 18.08 8.51
CA THR A 386 -14.96 18.87 8.10
C THR A 386 -14.20 19.55 9.25
N MET A 387 -12.98 19.11 9.54
CA MET A 387 -12.03 19.86 10.37
C MET A 387 -10.63 19.87 9.76
N PHE A 388 -10.43 20.82 8.84
CA PHE A 388 -9.18 21.56 8.85
C PHE A 388 -9.23 22.54 10.03
N SER A 389 -8.48 22.24 11.10
CA SER A 389 -7.65 23.19 11.87
C SER A 389 -7.05 22.51 13.11
N PRO A 390 -5.74 22.24 13.17
CA PRO A 390 -4.98 22.47 14.40
C PRO A 390 -4.61 23.97 14.44
N PRO A 391 -4.55 24.71 15.57
CA PRO A 391 -4.15 24.33 16.94
C PRO A 391 -5.13 24.92 18.01
N ALA A 392 -5.02 24.88 19.34
CA ALA A 392 -4.07 24.38 20.34
C ALA A 392 -4.93 23.88 21.53
N GLY A 393 -4.55 22.77 22.14
CA GLY A 393 -5.30 22.14 23.23
C GLY A 393 -5.63 20.70 22.91
N TYR A 394 -4.60 19.86 22.94
CA TYR A 394 -4.73 18.41 23.01
C TYR A 394 -5.74 18.06 24.09
N GLU A 395 -6.84 17.40 23.73
CA GLU A 395 -7.56 16.44 24.58
C GLU A 395 -8.77 15.92 23.79
N ASN A 396 -8.54 14.87 23.00
CA ASN A 396 -9.39 13.69 22.87
C ASN A 396 -8.78 12.79 21.79
N GLU A 397 -7.89 11.90 22.22
CA GLU A 397 -7.37 10.79 21.42
C GLU A 397 -8.51 9.84 21.08
N ILE A 398 -9.07 9.99 19.89
CA ILE A 398 -9.97 8.98 19.32
C ILE A 398 -9.09 7.79 18.93
N GLY A 399 -9.12 6.76 19.75
CA GLY A 399 -8.55 5.45 19.42
C GLY A 399 -9.32 4.84 18.25
N TYR A 400 -8.74 4.96 17.05
CA TYR A 400 -9.25 4.31 15.84
C TYR A 400 -9.35 2.80 16.06
N SER A 401 -10.57 2.27 15.99
CA SER A 401 -10.84 0.83 16.00
C SER A 401 -11.04 0.42 14.55
N ILE A 402 -10.04 -0.28 14.02
CA ILE A 402 -10.05 -0.73 12.63
C ILE A 402 -10.83 -2.08 12.57
N PRO A 403 -11.77 -2.27 11.64
CA PRO A 403 -12.49 -3.51 11.37
C PRO A 403 -11.60 -4.57 10.71
N PHE A 404 -12.16 -5.77 10.69
CA PHE A 404 -11.56 -6.98 10.16
C PHE A 404 -11.40 -6.91 8.63
N PRO A 405 -10.42 -7.65 8.05
CA PRO A 405 -10.36 -7.82 6.59
C PRO A 405 -11.68 -8.39 6.06
N ASP A 406 -12.18 -7.88 4.94
CA ASP A 406 -13.40 -8.37 4.29
C ASP A 406 -13.23 -9.86 3.93
N GLU A 407 -14.12 -10.71 4.46
CA GLU A 407 -14.11 -12.14 4.16
C GLU A 407 -14.46 -12.45 2.69
N ASN A 408 -15.01 -11.46 1.96
CA ASN A 408 -15.52 -11.62 0.60
C ASN A 408 -14.67 -10.98 -0.50
N GLU A 409 -13.53 -10.33 -0.20
CA GLU A 409 -12.64 -9.87 -1.26
C GLU A 409 -11.81 -11.04 -1.81
N PRO A 410 -12.04 -11.49 -3.05
CA PRO A 410 -11.32 -12.64 -3.62
C PRO A 410 -9.85 -12.31 -3.97
N ASP A 411 -9.49 -11.02 -3.99
CA ASP A 411 -8.19 -10.50 -4.38
C ASP A 411 -7.46 -9.73 -3.25
N LEU A 412 -7.90 -9.86 -1.99
CA LEU A 412 -7.09 -9.51 -0.80
C LEU A 412 -6.66 -10.77 -0.05
#